data_AF-A0A7V4EPM0-F1
#
_entry.id   AF-A0A7V4EPM0-F1
#
_cell.length_a   1.000
_cell.length_b   1.000
_cell.length_c   1.000
_cell.angle_alpha   90.00
_cell.angle_beta   90.00
_cell.angle_gamma   90.00
#
_symmetry.space_group_name_H-M   'P 1'
#
loop_
_entity.id
_entity.type
_entity.pdbx_description
1 polymer ?
#
loop_
_entity_poly.entity_id
_entity_poly.type
_entity_poly.pdbx_seq_one_letter_code
_entity_poly.pdbx_strand_id
1 'polypeptide(L)'
;MENTVGLYCFTFSAGLEAARAHTLTPIAAYRKVLWQKANPRGEQYMRDLFIERYPDGEFITVKAGEDAGPRLAGARQIVLLYPDAIGLGFGGIEKAALRASARNGSRVRALNGRRRDFELDGRALRALRLRRVLERYMLGELAITIGFVMATPFLVCADFVRGKR
;
A
#
# COMPACT_ATOMS: atom_id res chain seq x y z
N MET A 1 -1.62 30.93 1.88
CA MET A 1 -1.73 29.64 2.57
C MET A 1 -2.14 28.59 1.54
N GLU A 2 -1.28 27.62 1.25
CA GLU A 2 -1.63 26.51 0.35
C GLU A 2 -2.53 25.54 1.11
N ASN A 3 -3.81 25.50 0.76
CA ASN A 3 -4.77 24.61 1.38
C ASN A 3 -4.36 23.14 1.13
N THR A 4 -3.68 22.54 2.09
CA THR A 4 -3.09 21.20 2.00
C THR A 4 -3.92 20.24 2.82
N VAL A 5 -4.43 19.20 2.18
CA VAL A 5 -5.27 18.19 2.82
C VAL A 5 -4.53 16.86 2.83
N GLY A 6 -4.24 16.37 4.03
CA GLY A 6 -3.75 15.02 4.28
C GLY A 6 -4.92 14.04 4.34
N LEU A 7 -4.90 13.02 3.49
CA LEU A 7 -5.94 12.03 3.40
C LEU A 7 -5.42 10.69 3.92
N TYR A 8 -5.87 10.32 5.12
CA TYR A 8 -5.63 9.01 5.71
C TYR A 8 -6.83 8.11 5.49
N CYS A 9 -6.60 6.87 5.07
CA CYS A 9 -7.67 5.91 4.89
C CYS A 9 -7.71 4.85 5.98
N PHE A 10 -8.84 4.76 6.65
CA PHE A 10 -9.17 3.70 7.59
C PHE A 10 -9.68 2.43 6.87
N THR A 11 -9.06 2.04 5.74
CA THR A 11 -9.42 0.81 5.00
C THR A 11 -8.96 -0.45 5.73
N PHE A 12 -7.89 -0.37 6.51
CA PHE A 12 -7.11 -1.54 6.91
C PHE A 12 -7.28 -1.99 8.35
N SER A 13 -7.70 -1.13 9.27
CA SER A 13 -8.07 -1.49 10.64
C SER A 13 -9.29 -2.43 10.67
N ALA A 14 -10.30 -2.19 9.84
CA ALA A 14 -11.42 -3.11 9.65
C ALA A 14 -10.96 -4.47 9.06
N GLY A 15 -9.97 -4.45 8.17
CA GLY A 15 -9.34 -5.66 7.64
C GLY A 15 -8.51 -6.42 8.68
N LEU A 16 -7.92 -5.72 9.65
CA LEU A 16 -7.18 -6.29 10.77
C LEU A 16 -8.10 -6.99 11.77
N GLU A 17 -9.21 -6.35 12.13
CA GLU A 17 -10.22 -6.97 12.99
C GLU A 17 -10.87 -8.17 12.30
N ALA A 18 -11.17 -8.06 11.00
CA ALA A 18 -11.66 -9.17 10.19
C ALA A 18 -10.62 -10.30 10.04
N ALA A 19 -9.32 -10.00 9.95
CA ALA A 19 -8.26 -11.01 9.86
C ALA A 19 -7.93 -11.65 11.24
N ARG A 20 -8.23 -10.95 12.34
CA ARG A 20 -8.21 -11.49 13.71
C ARG A 20 -9.42 -12.37 13.99
N ALA A 21 -10.57 -12.08 13.37
CA ALA A 21 -11.79 -12.87 13.46
C ALA A 21 -11.72 -14.18 12.63
N HIS A 22 -10.93 -15.13 13.13
CA HIS A 22 -10.97 -16.59 12.91
C HIS A 22 -11.86 -17.14 11.78
N THR A 23 -11.57 -16.83 10.52
CA THR A 23 -12.17 -17.53 9.37
C THR A 23 -11.09 -18.23 8.55
N LEU A 24 -11.10 -19.56 8.62
CA LEU A 24 -10.19 -20.54 7.99
C LEU A 24 -10.34 -20.62 6.46
N THR A 25 -10.53 -19.50 5.76
CA THR A 25 -10.55 -19.53 4.29
C THR A 25 -9.15 -19.26 3.74
N PRO A 26 -8.73 -19.96 2.66
CA PRO A 26 -7.43 -19.71 2.01
C PRO A 26 -7.24 -18.24 1.62
N ILE A 27 -8.33 -17.56 1.24
CA ILE A 27 -8.34 -16.13 0.89
C ILE A 27 -8.07 -15.25 2.11
N ALA A 28 -8.68 -15.55 3.27
CA ALA A 28 -8.43 -14.79 4.49
C ALA A 28 -7.00 -14.97 5.00
N ALA A 29 -6.48 -16.21 4.96
CA ALA A 29 -5.09 -16.51 5.29
C ALA A 29 -4.11 -15.76 4.36
N TYR A 30 -4.40 -15.77 3.05
CA TYR A 30 -3.62 -15.03 2.06
C TYR A 30 -3.59 -13.52 2.33
N ARG A 31 -4.75 -12.91 2.59
CA ARG A 31 -4.85 -11.48 2.92
C ARG A 31 -4.11 -11.14 4.21
N LYS A 32 -4.13 -12.03 5.20
CA LYS A 32 -3.37 -11.87 6.45
C LYS A 32 -1.86 -11.86 6.20
N VAL A 33 -1.34 -12.76 5.36
CA VAL A 33 0.09 -12.79 5.01
C VAL A 33 0.50 -11.51 4.27
N LEU A 34 -0.29 -11.07 3.28
CA LEU A 34 -0.04 -9.81 2.59
C LEU A 34 0.01 -8.62 3.56
N TRP A 35 -0.87 -8.61 4.55
CA TRP A 35 -0.90 -7.56 5.57
C TRP A 35 0.35 -7.57 6.46
N GLN A 36 0.75 -8.74 6.95
CA GLN A 36 1.95 -8.87 7.77
C GLN A 36 3.20 -8.40 7.01
N LYS A 37 3.28 -8.70 5.71
CA LYS A 37 4.38 -8.24 4.85
C LYS A 37 4.39 -6.74 4.61
N ALA A 38 3.22 -6.12 4.43
CA ALA A 38 3.12 -4.68 4.21
C ALA A 38 3.64 -3.85 5.39
N ASN A 39 3.61 -4.41 6.62
CA ASN A 39 4.09 -3.79 7.86
C ASN A 39 3.61 -2.33 8.02
N PRO A 40 2.29 -2.09 8.07
CA PRO A 40 1.73 -0.75 8.11
C PRO A 40 2.04 -0.05 9.43
N ARG A 41 2.31 1.24 9.36
CA ARG A 41 2.43 2.11 10.53
C ARG A 41 1.04 2.48 11.08
N GLY A 42 0.99 2.76 12.38
CA GLY A 42 -0.24 3.19 13.05
C GLY A 42 -0.70 4.59 12.62
N GLU A 43 -1.98 4.90 12.86
CA GLU A 43 -2.56 6.20 12.51
C GLU A 43 -1.85 7.36 13.21
N GLN A 44 -1.58 7.23 14.51
CA GLN A 44 -0.91 8.29 15.27
C GLN A 44 0.45 8.63 14.68
N TYR A 45 1.24 7.60 14.33
CA TYR A 45 2.52 7.79 13.65
C TYR A 45 2.36 8.54 12.32
N MET A 46 1.34 8.20 11.53
CA MET A 46 1.09 8.87 10.25
C MET A 46 0.60 10.31 10.43
N ARG A 47 -0.16 10.58 11.48
CA ARG A 47 -0.61 11.93 11.85
C ARG A 47 0.57 12.80 12.28
N ASP A 48 1.42 12.29 13.16
CA ASP A 48 2.61 13.00 13.63
C ASP A 48 3.55 13.30 12.45
N LEU A 49 3.76 12.31 11.57
CA LEU A 49 4.56 12.46 10.35
C LEU A 49 3.96 13.49 9.37
N PHE A 50 2.63 13.56 9.26
CA PHE A 50 1.96 14.54 8.42
C PHE A 50 2.14 15.95 8.97
N ILE A 51 1.92 16.15 10.27
CA ILE A 51 2.09 17.45 10.93
C ILE A 51 3.55 17.92 10.84
N GLU A 52 4.52 17.02 11.00
CA GLU A 52 5.95 17.33 10.84
C GLU A 52 6.27 17.88 9.44
N ARG A 53 5.61 17.34 8.40
CA ARG A 53 5.87 17.71 7.00
C ARG A 53 5.01 18.86 6.49
N TYR A 54 3.81 18.98 7.02
CA TYR A 54 2.76 19.92 6.60
C TYR A 54 2.07 20.51 7.84
N PRO A 55 2.73 21.43 8.56
CA PRO A 55 2.23 21.95 9.85
C PRO A 55 0.89 22.67 9.73
N ASP A 56 0.64 23.33 8.59
CA ASP A 56 -0.61 24.04 8.29
C ASP A 56 -1.65 23.18 7.54
N GLY A 57 -1.40 21.87 7.42
CA GLY A 57 -2.25 20.95 6.67
C GLY A 57 -3.42 20.41 7.48
N GLU A 58 -4.56 20.20 6.83
CA GLU A 58 -5.72 19.55 7.44
C GLU A 58 -5.60 18.03 7.31
N PHE A 59 -5.62 17.31 8.44
CA PHE A 59 -5.63 15.84 8.45
C PHE A 59 -7.06 15.31 8.43
N ILE A 60 -7.43 14.60 7.37
CA ILE A 60 -8.76 14.01 7.18
C ILE A 60 -8.65 12.49 7.15
N THR A 61 -9.43 11.83 8.01
CA THR A 61 -9.64 10.38 7.97
C THR A 61 -10.87 10.05 7.14
N VAL A 62 -10.74 9.11 6.20
CA VAL A 62 -11.82 8.63 5.33
C VAL A 62 -11.91 7.11 5.38
N LYS A 63 -13.13 6.58 5.41
CA LYS A 63 -13.33 5.11 5.38
C LYS A 63 -13.19 4.55 3.97
N ALA A 64 -12.95 3.24 3.89
CA ALA A 64 -12.99 2.51 2.63
C ALA A 64 -14.31 2.76 1.89
N GLY A 65 -14.25 3.27 0.66
CA GLY A 65 -15.44 3.45 -0.18
C GLY A 65 -16.27 4.69 0.13
N GLU A 66 -15.89 5.49 1.12
CA GLU A 66 -16.47 6.81 1.34
C GLU A 66 -15.99 7.80 0.25
N ASP A 67 -16.88 8.66 -0.23
CA ASP A 67 -16.53 9.65 -1.24
C ASP A 67 -15.74 10.80 -0.59
N ALA A 68 -14.43 10.80 -0.79
CA ALA A 68 -13.55 11.88 -0.35
C ALA A 68 -13.70 13.16 -1.20
N GLY A 69 -14.37 13.10 -2.36
CA GLY A 69 -14.46 14.19 -3.33
C GLY A 69 -14.89 15.54 -2.75
N PRO A 70 -16.00 15.62 -1.98
CA PRO A 70 -16.47 16.88 -1.38
C PRO A 70 -15.46 17.50 -0.41
N ARG A 71 -14.75 16.67 0.37
CA ARG A 71 -13.73 17.12 1.33
C ARG A 71 -12.44 17.60 0.66
N LEU A 72 -12.21 17.15 -0.58
CA LEU A 72 -11.05 17.55 -1.39
C LEU A 72 -11.36 18.75 -2.31
N ALA A 73 -12.62 19.20 -2.35
CA ALA A 73 -13.11 20.16 -3.34
C ALA A 73 -12.44 21.56 -3.28
N GLY A 74 -11.79 21.91 -2.17
CA GLY A 74 -11.03 23.16 -2.01
C GLY A 74 -9.52 23.00 -1.82
N ALA A 75 -9.00 21.78 -1.87
CA ALA A 75 -7.59 21.52 -1.59
C ALA A 75 -6.72 21.91 -2.79
N ARG A 76 -5.66 22.69 -2.58
CA ARG A 76 -4.64 22.99 -3.59
C ARG A 76 -3.63 21.85 -3.71
N GLN A 77 -3.40 21.16 -2.58
CA GLN A 77 -2.53 20.01 -2.49
C GLN A 77 -3.22 18.89 -1.70
N ILE A 78 -3.20 17.69 -2.26
CA ILE A 78 -3.79 16.48 -1.68
C ILE A 78 -2.64 15.54 -1.35
N VAL A 79 -2.43 15.22 -0.08
CA VAL A 79 -1.37 14.32 0.39
C VAL A 79 -2.00 13.00 0.81
N LEU A 80 -1.77 11.94 0.03
CA LEU A 80 -2.20 10.58 0.39
C LEU A 80 -1.25 9.99 1.43
N LEU A 81 -1.79 9.60 2.57
CA LEU A 81 -1.03 9.04 3.68
C LEU A 81 -1.02 7.52 3.61
N TYR A 82 0.08 6.95 3.10
CA TYR A 82 0.26 5.50 3.01
C TYR A 82 0.89 4.97 4.29
N PRO A 83 0.20 4.12 5.07
CA PRO A 83 0.78 3.52 6.27
C PRO A 83 1.90 2.53 5.94
N ASP A 84 1.89 1.94 4.75
CA ASP A 84 2.90 1.02 4.23
C ASP A 84 3.80 1.67 3.16
N ALA A 85 4.76 0.92 2.64
CA ALA A 85 5.74 1.44 1.68
C ALA A 85 5.15 1.74 0.29
N ILE A 86 4.06 1.05 -0.10
CA ILE A 86 3.52 1.07 -1.46
C ILE A 86 2.04 1.49 -1.52
N GLY A 87 1.39 1.80 -0.40
CA GLY A 87 -0.03 2.15 -0.36
C GLY A 87 -0.93 0.97 -0.75
N LEU A 88 -0.62 -0.25 -0.29
CA LEU A 88 -1.42 -1.43 -0.61
C LEU A 88 -2.90 -1.16 -0.26
N GLY A 89 -3.82 -1.39 -1.21
CA GLY A 89 -5.27 -1.15 -1.04
C GLY A 89 -5.76 0.30 -1.15
N PHE A 90 -4.89 1.27 -1.44
CA PHE A 90 -5.29 2.68 -1.62
C PHE A 90 -5.87 2.99 -3.01
N GLY A 91 -6.01 2.01 -3.91
CA GLY A 91 -6.39 2.25 -5.31
C GLY A 91 -7.73 2.98 -5.51
N GLY A 92 -8.71 2.74 -4.64
CA GLY A 92 -9.99 3.46 -4.68
C GLY A 92 -9.84 4.95 -4.36
N ILE A 93 -9.04 5.26 -3.33
CA ILE A 93 -8.80 6.62 -2.86
C ILE A 93 -7.87 7.39 -3.77
N GLU A 94 -6.85 6.75 -4.33
CA GLU A 94 -6.03 7.34 -5.39
C GLU A 94 -6.90 7.79 -6.55
N LYS A 95 -7.85 6.95 -6.98
CA LYS A 95 -8.78 7.30 -8.05
C LYS A 95 -9.70 8.47 -7.66
N ALA A 96 -10.06 8.61 -6.39
CA ALA A 96 -10.84 9.74 -5.90
C ALA A 96 -10.00 11.03 -5.87
N ALA A 97 -8.78 10.96 -5.32
CA ALA A 97 -7.85 12.08 -5.24
C ALA A 97 -7.41 12.58 -6.63
N LEU A 98 -7.13 11.68 -7.56
CA LEU A 98 -6.82 12.04 -8.95
C LEU A 98 -8.01 12.67 -9.67
N ARG A 99 -9.24 12.20 -9.40
CA ARG A 99 -10.46 12.82 -9.93
C ARG A 99 -10.68 14.22 -9.37
N ALA A 100 -10.42 14.42 -8.08
CA ALA A 100 -10.49 15.74 -7.46
C ALA A 100 -9.41 16.69 -8.02
N SER A 101 -8.17 16.20 -8.14
CA SER A 101 -7.05 16.91 -8.76
C SER A 101 -7.35 17.33 -10.20
N ALA A 102 -7.91 16.44 -11.02
CA ALA A 102 -8.28 16.76 -12.40
C ALA A 102 -9.36 17.85 -12.50
N ARG A 103 -10.25 17.97 -11.50
CA ARG A 103 -11.28 19.02 -11.45
C ARG A 103 -10.73 20.36 -10.96
N ASN A 104 -9.81 20.32 -10.01
CA ASN A 104 -9.40 21.50 -9.25
C ASN A 104 -7.98 22.00 -9.59
N GLY A 105 -7.24 21.28 -10.44
CA GLY A 105 -5.83 21.55 -10.72
C GLY A 105 -4.91 21.26 -9.52
N SER A 106 -5.39 20.53 -8.51
CA SER A 106 -4.65 20.25 -7.28
C SER A 106 -3.48 19.31 -7.53
N ARG A 107 -2.37 19.48 -6.80
CA ARG A 107 -1.26 18.51 -6.83
C ARG A 107 -1.57 17.34 -5.93
N VAL A 108 -1.30 16.11 -6.39
CA VAL A 108 -1.43 14.91 -5.57
C VAL A 108 -0.05 14.43 -5.19
N ARG A 109 0.22 14.35 -3.89
CA ARG A 109 1.46 13.80 -3.32
C ARG A 109 1.12 12.58 -2.48
N ALA A 110 2.09 11.71 -2.28
CA ALA A 110 1.99 10.59 -1.36
C ALA A 110 3.11 10.69 -0.33
N LEU A 111 2.73 10.54 0.94
CA LEU A 111 3.64 10.44 2.06
C LEU A 111 3.48 9.05 2.69
N ASN A 112 4.55 8.27 2.67
CA ASN A 112 4.50 6.88 3.12
C ASN A 112 5.04 6.69 4.55
N GLY A 113 4.77 5.53 5.14
CA GLY A 113 5.22 5.16 6.48
C GLY A 113 6.75 5.05 6.64
N ARG A 114 7.51 5.15 5.54
CA ARG A 114 8.98 5.25 5.51
C ARG A 114 9.47 6.70 5.32
N ARG A 115 8.61 7.69 5.56
CA ARG A 115 8.90 9.13 5.46
C ARG A 115 9.28 9.61 4.04
N ARG A 116 8.91 8.86 3.00
CA ARG A 116 9.13 9.27 1.61
C ARG A 116 7.93 10.07 1.14
N ASP A 117 8.22 11.25 0.60
CA ASP A 117 7.26 12.21 0.07
C ASP A 117 7.50 12.37 -1.43
N PHE A 118 6.53 12.01 -2.26
CA PHE A 118 6.67 12.03 -3.71
C PHE A 118 5.38 12.44 -4.41
N GLU A 119 5.51 13.07 -5.57
CA GLU A 119 4.37 13.45 -6.39
C GLU A 119 3.80 12.21 -7.12
N LEU A 120 2.47 12.08 -7.09
CA LEU A 120 1.75 10.99 -7.74
C LEU A 120 1.53 11.30 -9.22
N ASP A 121 2.60 11.20 -9.99
CA ASP A 121 2.53 11.24 -11.44
C ASP A 121 2.06 9.90 -12.03
N GLY A 122 1.57 9.90 -13.28
CA GLY A 122 1.10 8.70 -13.98
C GLY A 122 2.16 7.61 -14.11
N ARG A 123 3.46 7.97 -14.12
CA ARG A 123 4.57 7.00 -14.06
C ARG A 123 4.73 6.40 -12.67
N ALA A 124 4.72 7.23 -11.62
CA ALA A 124 4.79 6.78 -10.23
C ALA A 124 3.63 5.86 -9.88
N LEU A 125 2.41 6.20 -10.31
CA LEU A 125 1.22 5.36 -10.17
C LEU A 125 1.36 4.01 -10.87
N ARG A 126 1.89 3.97 -12.10
CA ARG A 126 2.12 2.71 -12.82
C ARG A 126 3.16 1.85 -12.10
N ALA A 127 4.26 2.44 -11.63
CA ALA A 127 5.28 1.74 -10.87
C ALA A 127 4.72 1.17 -9.54
N LEU A 128 3.91 1.95 -8.82
CA LEU A 128 3.24 1.50 -7.60
C LEU A 128 2.22 0.39 -7.89
N ARG A 129 1.44 0.50 -8.95
CA ARG A 129 0.50 -0.55 -9.37
C ARG A 129 1.23 -1.86 -9.69
N LEU A 130 2.33 -1.79 -10.44
CA LEU A 130 3.13 -2.98 -10.74
C LEU A 130 3.70 -3.61 -9.47
N ARG A 131 4.28 -2.81 -8.56
CA ARG A 131 4.77 -3.30 -7.26
C ARG A 131 3.66 -3.95 -6.44
N ARG A 132 2.48 -3.32 -6.36
CA ARG A 132 1.31 -3.89 -5.70
C ARG A 132 0.88 -5.20 -6.35
N VAL A 133 0.91 -5.33 -7.68
CA VAL A 133 0.58 -6.59 -8.36
C VAL A 133 1.61 -7.67 -8.01
N LEU A 134 2.91 -7.37 -8.11
CA LEU A 134 3.97 -8.32 -7.75
C LEU A 134 3.83 -8.82 -6.31
N GLU A 135 3.52 -7.92 -5.38
CA GLU A 135 3.38 -8.24 -3.96
C GLU A 135 2.04 -8.94 -3.66
N ARG A 136 0.93 -8.47 -4.26
CA ARG A 136 -0.42 -9.03 -4.13
C ARG A 136 -0.67 -10.32 -4.92
N TYR A 137 0.31 -10.81 -5.66
CA TYR A 137 0.31 -12.16 -6.24
C TYR A 137 1.52 -12.98 -5.79
N MET A 138 2.38 -12.39 -4.94
CA MET A 138 3.63 -12.98 -4.47
C MET A 138 4.48 -13.53 -5.63
N LEU A 139 4.46 -12.88 -6.80
CA LEU A 139 5.04 -13.42 -8.04
C LEU A 139 6.53 -13.69 -7.92
N GLY A 140 7.25 -12.87 -7.14
CA GLY A 140 8.66 -13.10 -6.84
C GLY A 140 8.88 -14.39 -6.06
N GLU A 141 8.05 -14.65 -5.04
CA GLU A 141 8.15 -15.89 -4.26
C GLU A 141 7.70 -17.11 -5.04
N LEU A 142 6.67 -16.97 -5.87
CA LEU A 142 6.21 -18.03 -6.75
C LEU A 142 7.32 -18.42 -7.74
N ALA A 143 7.98 -17.45 -8.37
CA ALA A 143 9.08 -17.70 -9.29
C ALA A 143 10.27 -18.42 -8.61
N ILE A 144 10.65 -17.97 -7.40
CA ILE A 144 11.70 -18.64 -6.61
C ILE A 144 11.28 -20.06 -6.25
N THR A 145 10.04 -20.25 -5.80
CA THR A 145 9.51 -21.56 -5.43
C THR A 145 9.51 -22.53 -6.62
N ILE A 146 9.06 -22.08 -7.79
CA ILE A 146 9.12 -22.87 -9.02
C ILE A 146 10.58 -23.22 -9.36
N GLY A 147 11.48 -22.24 -9.32
CA GLY A 147 12.91 -22.49 -9.55
C GLY A 147 13.49 -23.52 -8.59
N PHE A 148 13.14 -23.44 -7.31
CA PHE A 148 13.59 -24.36 -6.28
C PHE A 148 13.03 -25.77 -6.51
N VAL A 149 11.72 -25.90 -6.77
CA VAL A 149 11.07 -27.18 -7.07
C VAL A 149 11.66 -27.83 -8.31
N MET A 150 11.98 -27.05 -9.34
CA MET A 150 12.62 -27.56 -10.56
C MET A 150 14.08 -27.94 -10.34
N ALA A 151 14.84 -27.17 -9.55
CA ALA A 151 16.27 -27.43 -9.32
C ALA A 151 16.54 -28.55 -8.32
N THR A 152 15.68 -28.70 -7.30
CA THR A 152 15.82 -29.68 -6.22
C THR A 152 16.02 -31.12 -6.72
N PRO A 153 15.22 -31.69 -7.65
CA PRO A 153 15.43 -33.05 -8.11
C PRO A 153 16.80 -33.24 -8.78
N PHE A 154 17.29 -32.25 -9.55
CA PHE A 154 18.62 -32.33 -10.17
C PHE A 154 19.74 -32.25 -9.12
N LEU A 155 19.59 -31.37 -8.13
CA LEU A 155 20.54 -31.24 -7.03
C LEU A 155 20.60 -32.53 -6.20
N VAL A 156 19.45 -33.11 -5.86
CA VAL A 156 19.35 -34.39 -5.13
C VAL A 156 19.99 -35.51 -5.95
N CYS A 157 19.69 -35.63 -7.25
CA CYS A 157 20.33 -36.63 -8.11
C CYS A 157 21.85 -36.43 -8.19
N ALA A 158 22.32 -35.18 -8.32
CA ALA A 158 23.74 -34.87 -8.36
C ALA A 158 24.46 -35.22 -7.06
N ASP A 159 23.81 -35.02 -5.90
CA ASP A 159 24.36 -35.40 -4.59
C ASP A 159 24.40 -36.92 -4.41
N PHE A 160 23.35 -37.63 -4.84
CA PHE A 160 23.32 -39.10 -4.86
C PHE A 160 24.46 -39.69 -5.72
N VAL A 161 24.72 -39.11 -6.90
CA VAL A 161 25.80 -39.56 -7.79
C VAL A 161 27.18 -39.22 -7.22
N ARG A 162 27.32 -38.10 -6.50
CA ARG A 162 28.58 -37.68 -5.88
C ARG A 162 28.88 -38.38 -4.55
N GLY A 163 27.97 -39.22 -4.05
CA GLY A 163 28.19 -40.07 -2.88
C GLY A 163 28.45 -39.30 -1.58
N LYS A 164 28.08 -38.01 -1.51
CA LYS A 164 28.18 -37.23 -0.28
C LYS A 164 26.97 -37.54 0.59
N ARG A 165 27.12 -38.54 1.46
CA ARG A 165 26.29 -38.72 2.66
C ARG A 165 26.87 -37.91 3.81
#